data_AF-A0A956HY66-F1
#
_entry.id   AF-A0A956HY66-F1
#
_cell.length_a   1.000
_cell.length_b   1.000
_cell.length_c   1.000
_cell.angle_alpha   90.00
_cell.angle_beta   90.00
_cell.angle_gamma   90.00
#
_symmetry.space_group_name_H-M   'P 1'
#
loop_
_entity.id
_entity.type
_entity.pdbx_description
1 polymer ?
#
loop_
_entity_poly.entity_id
_entity_poly.type
_entity_poly.pdbx_seq_one_letter_code
_entity_poly.pdbx_strand_id
1 'polypeptide(L)'
;RAWPVLLCACVAAGCTTVDLGDNFVAPSVQLDEDFFYCRVQPEVLTAKRCASGDSGEGGSCHSARSALRLSTGAETDDPPECDADDRVTGTVPVSYEDNLNALRFTVQADPLASPLYRRPTALDSHPRKVIDEDGPEADLLLQWIAGGGSR
;
A
#
# COMPACT_ATOMS: atom_id res chain seq x y z
N ARG A 1 31.15 -58.11 28.12
CA ARG A 1 31.34 -57.67 26.72
C ARG A 1 31.28 -56.16 26.73
N ALA A 2 32.41 -55.50 26.48
CA ALA A 2 32.55 -54.05 26.52
C ALA A 2 32.89 -53.54 25.11
N TRP A 3 32.24 -52.45 24.69
CA TRP A 3 32.57 -51.48 23.62
C TRP A 3 31.28 -50.89 22.98
N PRO A 4 31.32 -49.67 22.42
CA PRO A 4 31.57 -48.41 23.11
C PRO A 4 30.43 -47.41 22.87
N VAL A 5 30.29 -46.41 23.75
CA VAL A 5 29.38 -45.26 23.55
C VAL A 5 30.00 -44.34 22.50
N LEU A 6 29.36 -44.22 21.34
CA LEU A 6 29.73 -43.29 20.29
C LEU A 6 29.24 -41.89 20.69
N LEU A 7 30.16 -41.04 21.17
CA LEU A 7 29.91 -39.60 21.32
C LEU A 7 29.82 -38.99 19.91
N CYS A 8 28.61 -38.64 19.49
CA CYS A 8 28.40 -37.83 18.29
C CYS A 8 28.62 -36.36 18.68
N ALA A 9 29.79 -35.83 18.33
CA ALA A 9 30.11 -34.42 18.48
C ALA A 9 29.33 -33.61 17.44
N CYS A 10 28.20 -33.04 17.84
CA CYS A 10 27.51 -32.03 17.04
C CYS A 10 28.37 -30.77 17.03
N VAL A 11 29.01 -30.51 15.89
CA VAL A 11 29.69 -29.25 15.58
C VAL A 11 28.63 -28.16 15.66
N ALA A 12 28.77 -27.27 16.66
CA ALA A 12 27.97 -26.07 16.77
C ALA A 12 28.30 -25.16 15.58
N ALA A 13 27.54 -25.28 14.50
CA ALA A 13 27.48 -24.25 13.48
C ALA A 13 26.94 -22.99 14.16
N GLY A 14 27.85 -22.03 14.40
CA GLY A 14 27.50 -20.76 15.00
C GLY A 14 26.44 -20.07 14.17
N CYS A 15 25.23 -19.98 14.70
CA CYS A 15 24.29 -18.95 14.34
C CYS A 15 24.94 -17.62 14.72
N THR A 16 25.68 -17.01 13.80
CA THR A 16 26.13 -15.63 13.97
C THR A 16 24.90 -14.75 13.84
N THR A 17 24.25 -14.45 14.96
CA THR A 17 23.27 -13.37 15.02
C THR A 17 24.03 -12.09 14.69
N VAL A 18 23.75 -11.48 13.55
CA VAL A 18 24.24 -10.14 13.25
C VAL A 18 23.57 -9.22 14.27
N ASP A 19 24.36 -8.69 15.20
CA ASP A 19 23.93 -7.62 16.10
C ASP A 19 23.80 -6.35 15.26
N LEU A 20 22.58 -6.04 14.85
CA LEU A 20 22.26 -4.88 14.04
C LEU A 20 22.21 -3.58 14.87
N GLY A 21 22.53 -3.66 16.17
CA GLY A 21 22.49 -2.57 17.12
C GLY A 21 21.07 -2.05 17.38
N ASP A 22 20.92 -1.20 18.38
CA ASP A 22 19.63 -0.62 18.81
C ASP A 22 19.07 0.45 17.84
N ASN A 23 19.61 0.56 16.61
CA ASN A 23 19.25 1.59 15.62
C ASN A 23 18.42 1.05 14.45
N PHE A 24 17.54 0.08 14.70
CA PHE A 24 16.49 -0.26 13.76
C PHE A 24 15.37 0.79 13.79
N VAL A 25 15.57 1.88 13.07
CA VAL A 25 14.46 2.75 12.68
C VAL A 25 13.88 2.14 11.42
N ALA A 26 12.67 1.58 11.51
CA ALA A 26 11.94 1.17 10.32
C ALA A 26 11.84 2.39 9.38
N PRO A 27 12.18 2.26 8.09
CA PRO A 27 12.07 3.38 7.17
C PRO A 27 10.63 3.88 7.18
N SER A 28 10.42 5.12 7.65
CA SER A 28 9.12 5.76 7.58
C SER A 28 8.84 6.06 6.12
N VAL A 29 7.81 5.44 5.53
CA VAL A 29 7.32 5.83 4.22
C VAL A 29 6.76 7.25 4.36
N GLN A 30 7.50 8.27 3.90
CA GLN A 30 6.90 9.56 3.65
C GLN A 30 6.04 9.38 2.41
N LEU A 31 4.81 9.85 2.41
CA LEU A 31 3.93 9.73 1.24
C LEU A 31 3.62 11.15 0.80
N ASP A 32 3.79 11.44 -0.49
CA ASP A 32 3.42 12.74 -1.03
C ASP A 32 1.90 12.88 -0.98
N GLU A 33 1.41 13.71 -0.06
CA GLU A 33 -0.02 13.90 0.15
C GLU A 33 -0.66 14.59 -1.05
N ASP A 34 0.02 15.57 -1.65
CA ASP A 34 -0.51 16.29 -2.80
C ASP A 34 -0.68 15.35 -3.99
N PHE A 35 0.34 14.53 -4.26
CA PHE A 35 0.26 13.52 -5.32
C PHE A 35 -0.86 12.51 -5.07
N PHE A 36 -1.09 12.14 -3.80
CA PHE A 36 -2.22 11.29 -3.45
C PHE A 36 -3.55 11.95 -3.80
N TYR A 37 -3.75 13.20 -3.36
CA TYR A 37 -5.01 13.92 -3.56
C TYR A 37 -5.26 14.26 -5.02
N CYS A 38 -4.23 14.65 -5.76
CA CYS A 38 -4.33 15.07 -7.15
C CYS A 38 -4.44 13.89 -8.12
N ARG A 39 -3.77 12.76 -7.83
CA ARG A 39 -3.62 11.65 -8.78
C ARG A 39 -4.18 10.35 -8.26
N VAL A 40 -3.69 9.85 -7.13
CA VAL A 40 -4.03 8.49 -6.67
C VAL A 40 -5.51 8.35 -6.30
N GLN A 41 -6.04 9.25 -5.49
CA GLN A 41 -7.44 9.20 -5.08
C GLN A 41 -8.39 9.27 -6.29
N PRO A 42 -8.32 10.28 -7.18
CA PRO A 42 -9.26 10.38 -8.31
C PRO A 42 -9.02 9.32 -9.40
N GLU A 43 -7.78 9.13 -9.85
CA GLU A 43 -7.46 8.32 -11.03
C GLU A 43 -7.34 6.82 -10.72
N VAL A 44 -7.11 6.45 -9.46
CA VAL A 44 -7.00 5.05 -9.05
C VAL A 44 -8.18 4.65 -8.18
N LEU A 45 -8.32 5.23 -6.98
CA LEU A 45 -9.29 4.73 -6.00
C LEU A 45 -10.73 5.00 -6.41
N THR A 46 -11.01 6.21 -6.89
CA THR A 46 -12.33 6.63 -7.35
C THR A 46 -12.68 6.01 -8.70
N ALA A 47 -11.77 6.08 -9.68
CA ALA A 47 -11.98 5.49 -11.01
C ALA A 47 -12.24 3.97 -10.97
N LYS A 48 -11.59 3.25 -10.05
CA LYS A 48 -11.78 1.80 -9.87
C LYS A 48 -12.80 1.43 -8.80
N ARG A 49 -13.50 2.41 -8.23
CA ARG A 49 -14.53 2.20 -7.20
C ARG A 49 -14.03 1.30 -6.06
N CYS A 50 -12.83 1.56 -5.56
CA CYS A 50 -12.19 0.72 -4.55
C CYS A 50 -13.03 0.66 -3.25
N ALA A 51 -13.67 1.74 -2.83
CA ALA A 51 -14.51 1.77 -1.64
C ALA A 51 -15.84 1.04 -1.86
N SER A 52 -16.56 1.39 -2.93
CA SER A 52 -17.94 0.94 -3.17
C SER A 52 -18.06 -0.37 -3.96
N GLY A 53 -17.11 -0.69 -4.83
CA GLY A 53 -17.23 -1.77 -5.81
C GLY A 53 -18.12 -1.40 -7.00
N ASP A 54 -18.10 -2.21 -8.05
CA ASP A 54 -18.90 -1.98 -9.26
C ASP A 54 -20.36 -2.39 -9.09
N SER A 55 -21.21 -1.89 -9.98
CA SER A 55 -22.64 -2.23 -10.01
C SER A 55 -22.85 -3.72 -10.29
N GLY A 56 -23.61 -4.41 -9.42
CA GLY A 56 -23.84 -5.86 -9.51
C GLY A 56 -22.83 -6.68 -8.72
N GLU A 57 -21.75 -6.07 -8.24
CA GLU A 57 -20.94 -6.64 -7.17
C GLU A 57 -21.66 -6.41 -5.84
N GLY A 58 -21.38 -7.22 -4.83
CA GLY A 58 -22.08 -7.16 -3.55
C GLY A 58 -21.95 -5.82 -2.78
N GLY A 59 -21.30 -4.81 -3.36
CA GLY A 59 -21.13 -3.47 -2.82
C GLY A 59 -20.18 -3.42 -1.62
N SER A 60 -19.76 -2.20 -1.29
CA SER A 60 -19.01 -1.85 -0.10
C SER A 60 -17.72 -2.64 0.13
N CYS A 61 -16.94 -2.86 -0.93
CA CYS A 61 -15.71 -3.65 -0.89
C CYS A 61 -14.77 -3.18 0.22
N HIS A 62 -14.33 -1.92 0.15
CA HIS A 62 -13.47 -1.34 1.17
C HIS A 62 -14.22 -0.38 2.12
N SER A 63 -15.49 -0.06 1.89
CA SER A 63 -16.26 0.72 2.88
C SER A 63 -16.82 -0.13 4.04
N ALA A 64 -17.16 -1.41 3.79
CA ALA A 64 -17.78 -2.27 4.81
C ALA A 64 -17.12 -3.65 5.00
N ARG A 65 -16.53 -4.23 3.96
CA ARG A 65 -16.23 -5.67 3.91
C ARG A 65 -14.75 -6.04 4.01
N SER A 66 -13.88 -5.05 4.15
CA SER A 66 -12.43 -5.26 4.25
C SER A 66 -11.85 -4.67 5.56
N ALA A 67 -10.63 -5.05 5.91
CA ALA A 67 -9.89 -4.42 7.00
C ALA A 67 -9.42 -3.00 6.61
N LEU A 68 -9.05 -2.78 5.35
CA LEU A 68 -8.81 -1.45 4.80
C LEU A 68 -10.16 -0.74 4.63
N ARG A 69 -10.38 0.34 5.41
CA ARG A 69 -11.62 1.10 5.42
C ARG A 69 -11.47 2.38 4.61
N LEU A 70 -12.12 2.41 3.45
CA LEU A 70 -12.17 3.59 2.59
C LEU A 70 -13.55 4.26 2.67
N SER A 71 -13.56 5.58 2.75
CA SER A 71 -14.73 6.43 2.61
C SER A 71 -15.25 6.39 1.18
N THR A 72 -16.54 6.11 1.02
CA THR A 72 -17.23 6.23 -0.27
C THR A 72 -17.44 7.69 -0.66
N GLY A 73 -17.36 8.63 0.28
CA GLY A 73 -17.47 10.06 -0.01
C GLY A 73 -16.40 10.52 -1.00
N ALA A 74 -15.19 9.96 -0.91
CA ALA A 74 -14.09 10.32 -1.81
C ALA A 74 -14.32 9.88 -3.27
N GLU A 75 -15.28 8.99 -3.51
CA GLU A 75 -15.67 8.57 -4.86
C GLU A 75 -16.79 9.44 -5.48
N THR A 76 -17.34 10.37 -4.69
CA THR A 76 -18.44 11.27 -5.09
C THR A 76 -18.12 12.75 -4.89
N ASP A 77 -17.23 13.07 -3.95
CA ASP A 77 -16.75 14.43 -3.73
C ASP A 77 -15.89 14.86 -4.92
N ASP A 78 -16.03 16.13 -5.31
CA ASP A 78 -15.20 16.72 -6.35
C ASP A 78 -13.71 16.68 -5.92
N PRO A 79 -12.78 16.28 -6.81
CA PRO A 79 -11.34 16.35 -6.50
C PRO A 79 -10.92 17.79 -6.17
N PRO A 80 -9.89 17.98 -5.32
CA PRO A 80 -9.34 19.31 -5.07
C PRO A 80 -8.74 19.90 -6.35
N GLU A 81 -8.66 21.23 -6.41
CA GLU A 81 -7.89 21.90 -7.46
C GLU A 81 -6.40 21.60 -7.29
N CYS A 82 -5.75 21.26 -8.40
CA CYS A 82 -4.32 20.96 -8.45
C CYS A 82 -3.65 21.75 -9.57
N ASP A 83 -2.40 22.15 -9.35
CA ASP A 83 -1.59 22.80 -10.38
C ASP A 83 -0.92 21.79 -11.33
N ALA A 84 -0.08 22.30 -12.24
CA ALA A 84 0.61 21.49 -13.24
C ALA A 84 1.69 20.56 -12.66
N ASP A 85 2.10 20.79 -11.41
CA ASP A 85 3.12 20.01 -10.70
C ASP A 85 2.49 19.01 -9.71
N ASP A 86 1.18 18.76 -9.86
CA ASP A 86 0.37 17.90 -8.98
C ASP A 86 0.35 18.39 -7.51
N ARG A 87 0.43 19.71 -7.29
CA ARG A 87 0.29 20.33 -5.95
C ARG A 87 -1.14 20.81 -5.73
N VAL A 88 -1.68 20.55 -4.54
CA VAL A 88 -3.02 21.02 -4.18
C VAL A 88 -3.01 22.54 -4.02
N THR A 89 -3.90 23.22 -4.75
CA THR A 89 -4.13 24.67 -4.64
C THR A 89 -5.49 25.01 -4.04
N GLY A 90 -6.40 24.03 -3.97
CA GLY A 90 -7.75 24.17 -3.42
C GLY A 90 -7.93 23.51 -2.05
N THR A 91 -9.19 23.36 -1.65
CA THR A 91 -9.57 22.66 -0.41
C THR A 91 -9.60 21.16 -0.66
N VAL A 92 -8.88 20.38 0.15
CA VAL A 92 -8.97 18.92 0.15
C VAL A 92 -10.28 18.47 0.84
N PRO A 93 -11.10 17.61 0.23
CA PRO A 93 -12.25 17.02 0.90
C PRO A 93 -11.83 16.14 2.08
N VAL A 94 -12.56 16.20 3.20
CA VAL A 94 -12.31 15.35 4.39
C VAL A 94 -12.29 13.86 4.03
N SER A 95 -13.12 13.43 3.07
CA SER A 95 -13.17 12.05 2.61
C SER A 95 -11.87 11.59 1.93
N TYR A 96 -11.12 12.50 1.29
CA TYR A 96 -9.82 12.23 0.69
C TYR A 96 -8.76 12.07 1.80
N GLU A 97 -8.78 12.93 2.82
CA GLU A 97 -7.90 12.83 4.00
C GLU A 97 -8.12 11.51 4.74
N ASP A 98 -9.39 11.11 4.94
CA ASP A 98 -9.75 9.83 5.56
C ASP A 98 -9.15 8.64 4.80
N ASN A 99 -9.23 8.65 3.47
CA ASN A 99 -8.67 7.59 2.64
C ASN A 99 -7.14 7.55 2.67
N LEU A 100 -6.48 8.71 2.64
CA LEU A 100 -5.02 8.78 2.80
C LEU A 100 -4.60 8.17 4.13
N ASN A 101 -5.27 8.56 5.22
CA ASN A 101 -5.00 8.05 6.55
C ASN A 101 -5.22 6.54 6.65
N ALA A 102 -6.26 6.00 6.01
CA ALA A 102 -6.49 4.56 5.97
C ALA A 102 -5.37 3.81 5.21
N LEU A 103 -4.87 4.38 4.12
CA LEU A 103 -3.85 3.74 3.27
C LEU A 103 -2.45 3.79 3.87
N ARG A 104 -2.10 4.82 4.65
CA ARG A 104 -0.80 4.93 5.33
C ARG A 104 -0.40 3.68 6.10
N PHE A 105 -1.36 2.98 6.70
CA PHE A 105 -1.11 1.75 7.46
C PHE A 105 -0.97 0.49 6.61
N THR A 106 -1.28 0.58 5.32
CA THR A 106 -1.24 -0.54 4.37
C THR A 106 -0.01 -0.48 3.47
N VAL A 107 0.51 0.72 3.19
CA VAL A 107 1.64 0.92 2.28
C VAL A 107 2.96 0.44 2.91
N GLN A 108 3.79 -0.20 2.09
CA GLN A 108 5.16 -0.56 2.44
C GLN A 108 6.16 0.27 1.62
N ALA A 109 7.38 0.44 2.15
CA ALA A 109 8.42 1.26 1.51
C ALA A 109 8.86 0.73 0.15
N ASP A 110 8.86 -0.59 -0.06
CA ASP A 110 9.05 -1.18 -1.37
C ASP A 110 7.70 -1.20 -2.13
N PRO A 111 7.57 -0.43 -3.22
CA PRO A 111 6.34 -0.39 -4.01
C PRO A 111 5.90 -1.77 -4.52
N LEU A 112 6.84 -2.62 -4.93
CA LEU A 112 6.55 -3.94 -5.51
C LEU A 112 6.17 -4.99 -4.46
N ALA A 113 6.51 -4.73 -3.19
CA ALA A 113 6.08 -5.51 -2.04
C ALA A 113 4.78 -4.98 -1.41
N SER A 114 4.43 -3.70 -1.65
CA SER A 114 3.28 -3.04 -1.04
C SER A 114 1.96 -3.77 -1.35
N PRO A 115 1.17 -4.16 -0.32
CA PRO A 115 -0.14 -4.76 -0.52
C PRO A 115 -1.09 -3.88 -1.36
N LEU A 116 -0.93 -2.56 -1.29
CA LEU A 116 -1.71 -1.61 -2.07
C LEU A 116 -1.46 -1.75 -3.59
N TYR A 117 -0.26 -2.15 -4.00
CA TYR A 117 0.06 -2.43 -5.40
C TYR A 117 -0.29 -3.87 -5.78
N ARG A 118 0.19 -4.85 -4.99
CA ARG A 118 0.14 -6.27 -5.38
C ARG A 118 -1.26 -6.87 -5.44
N ARG A 119 -2.15 -6.48 -4.51
CA ARG A 119 -3.49 -7.08 -4.40
C ARG A 119 -4.41 -6.68 -5.55
N PRO A 120 -4.62 -5.39 -5.86
CA PRO A 120 -5.52 -5.01 -6.95
C PRO A 120 -4.97 -5.40 -8.34
N THR A 121 -3.67 -5.63 -8.49
CA THR A 121 -3.03 -6.12 -9.72
C THR A 121 -3.00 -7.65 -9.85
N ALA A 122 -3.53 -8.38 -8.87
CA ALA A 122 -3.55 -9.85 -8.80
C ALA A 122 -2.17 -10.54 -8.63
N LEU A 123 -1.18 -9.82 -8.11
CA LEU A 123 0.11 -10.36 -7.67
C LEU A 123 0.07 -10.91 -6.22
N ASP A 124 -1.01 -10.63 -5.48
CA ASP A 124 -1.33 -11.20 -4.17
C ASP A 124 -2.86 -11.42 -4.05
N SER A 125 -3.31 -12.12 -3.01
CA SER A 125 -4.72 -12.44 -2.80
C SER A 125 -5.58 -11.17 -2.70
N HIS A 126 -6.48 -11.04 -3.67
CA HIS A 126 -7.59 -10.10 -3.67
C HIS A 126 -8.79 -10.80 -4.31
N PRO A 127 -10.04 -10.52 -3.90
CA PRO A 127 -11.21 -11.16 -4.51
C PRO A 127 -11.36 -10.92 -6.02
N ARG A 128 -10.64 -9.93 -6.57
CA ARG A 128 -10.76 -9.45 -7.96
C ARG A 128 -9.42 -8.92 -8.47
N LYS A 129 -9.18 -9.01 -9.78
CA LYS A 129 -8.19 -8.15 -10.46
C LYS A 129 -8.90 -6.85 -10.83
N VAL A 130 -8.45 -5.73 -10.29
CA VAL A 130 -9.10 -4.41 -10.44
C VAL A 130 -8.25 -3.47 -11.29
N ILE A 131 -6.93 -3.63 -11.22
CA ILE A 131 -5.94 -2.82 -11.94
C ILE A 131 -5.13 -3.76 -12.84
N ASP A 132 -4.87 -3.33 -14.08
CA ASP A 132 -3.90 -4.00 -14.95
C ASP A 132 -2.49 -3.58 -14.52
N GLU A 133 -1.59 -4.56 -14.34
CA GLU A 133 -0.23 -4.32 -13.81
C GLU A 133 0.60 -3.39 -14.70
N ASP A 134 0.35 -3.42 -16.01
CA ASP A 134 0.96 -2.58 -17.05
C ASP A 134 0.12 -1.33 -17.39
N GLY A 135 -0.92 -1.06 -16.59
CA GLY A 135 -1.84 0.06 -16.77
C GLY A 135 -1.39 1.34 -16.04
N PRO A 136 -1.94 2.50 -16.44
CA PRO A 136 -1.56 3.78 -15.86
C PRO A 136 -1.87 3.88 -14.36
N GLU A 137 -2.91 3.20 -13.87
CA GLU A 137 -3.23 3.21 -12.44
C GLU A 137 -2.20 2.46 -11.59
N ALA A 138 -1.57 1.41 -12.14
CA ALA A 138 -0.48 0.70 -11.50
C ALA A 138 0.77 1.60 -11.40
N ASP A 139 1.08 2.34 -12.48
CA ASP A 139 2.19 3.30 -12.50
C ASP A 139 2.02 4.41 -11.47
N LEU A 140 0.80 4.95 -11.31
CA LEU A 140 0.51 5.98 -10.30
C LEU A 140 0.73 5.47 -8.87
N LEU A 141 0.32 4.23 -8.57
CA LEU A 141 0.56 3.61 -7.26
C LEU A 141 2.07 3.42 -7.02
N LEU A 142 2.80 2.91 -8.01
CA LEU A 142 4.24 2.73 -7.90
C LEU A 142 4.95 4.06 -7.70
N GLN A 143 4.60 5.08 -8.48
CA GLN A 143 5.16 6.42 -8.37
C GLN A 143 4.90 7.02 -6.99
N TRP A 144 3.67 6.91 -6.48
CA TRP A 144 3.32 7.47 -5.18
C TRP A 144 4.04 6.78 -4.02
N ILE A 145 4.12 5.44 -4.05
CA ILE A 145 4.77 4.67 -2.99
C ILE A 145 6.31 4.86 -3.06
N ALA A 146 6.88 4.91 -4.26
CA ALA A 146 8.31 5.12 -4.46
C ALA A 146 8.75 6.56 -4.16
N GLY A 147 7.89 7.53 -4.45
CA GLY A 147 8.14 8.97 -4.37
C GLY A 147 8.19 9.53 -2.96
N GLY A 148 8.26 8.67 -1.94
CA GLY A 148 8.32 9.01 -0.52
C GLY A 148 9.59 9.70 -0.04
N GLY A 149 10.13 10.59 -0.86
CA GLY A 149 11.36 11.33 -0.66
C GLY A 149 11.67 12.16 -1.91
N SER A 150 10.78 13.11 -2.22
CA SER A 150 10.99 14.25 -3.15
C SER A 150 11.06 13.95 -4.66
N ARG A 151 10.29 14.74 -5.43
CA ARG A 151 10.84 15.36 -6.64
C ARG A 151 11.55 16.64 -6.25
#